data_AF-A0A7S3SIN9-F1
#
_entry.id   AF-A0A7S3SIN9-F1
#
_cell.length_a   1.000
_cell.length_b   1.000
_cell.length_c   1.000
_cell.angle_alpha   90.00
_cell.angle_beta   90.00
_cell.angle_gamma   90.00
#
_symmetry.space_group_name_H-M   'P 1'
#
loop_
_entity.id
_entity.type
_entity.pdbx_description
1 polymer ?
#
loop_
_entity_poly.entity_id
_entity_poly.type
_entity_poly.pdbx_seq_one_letter_code
_entity_poly.pdbx_strand_id
1 'polypeptide(L)'
;MAHDVQPLSTQVQTFVHDSGCTLVMPSLMVGCSMVLLIYRHATEEKFDLPLGGFLANILLSMMPLVALKAKIWSCNDRVSLVPLALVKTLLMHLTLGIVRLSSQVMQGGDLGRQQFLFDIGVIVGALALLKYEFGFPMTVDSFLQHTDVRNMIVMAFIAATATEAFFVYGPSAYSADERLVDKEGLTPTKIFFTASNYVDIVAFMPVVRKLYEVENSLDDYSIGTVVSSEAQRQVRLFFLFVASFYAWDDVIDPVMHLLDEPLAMMAHAAHFMLLLDFAGFFLFQVGNTSSNSSYIDKGNRGEVMGLLEEGADQDD
;
A
#
# COMPACT_ATOMS: atom_id res chain seq x y z
N MET A 1 -45.15 12.68 10.69
CA MET A 1 -43.81 13.05 10.18
C MET A 1 -42.80 12.15 10.87
N ALA A 2 -42.51 11.00 10.26
CA ALA A 2 -41.42 10.16 10.73
C ALA A 2 -40.13 10.78 10.20
N HIS A 3 -39.22 11.19 11.09
CA HIS A 3 -37.87 11.55 10.67
C HIS A 3 -37.19 10.25 10.22
N ASP A 4 -37.00 10.09 8.91
CA ASP A 4 -36.13 9.05 8.39
C ASP A 4 -34.73 9.26 8.96
N VAL A 5 -34.39 8.45 9.96
CA VAL A 5 -33.03 8.39 10.50
C VAL A 5 -32.19 7.72 9.44
N GLN A 6 -31.53 8.54 8.61
CA GLN A 6 -30.56 8.02 7.68
C GLN A 6 -29.52 7.18 8.44
N PRO A 7 -29.15 5.99 7.91
CA PRO A 7 -28.17 5.14 8.56
C PRO A 7 -26.87 5.91 8.79
N LEU A 8 -26.19 5.63 9.90
CA LEU A 8 -24.94 6.32 10.28
C LEU A 8 -23.89 6.26 9.14
N SER A 9 -23.88 5.17 8.37
CA SER A 9 -23.00 5.00 7.21
C SER A 9 -23.23 6.06 6.13
N THR A 10 -24.47 6.44 5.82
CA THR A 10 -24.74 7.49 4.83
C THR A 10 -24.37 8.86 5.36
N GLN A 11 -24.58 9.15 6.65
CA GLN A 11 -24.17 10.43 7.24
C GLN A 11 -22.65 10.59 7.25
N VAL A 12 -21.92 9.54 7.62
CA VAL A 12 -20.45 9.52 7.53
C VAL A 12 -20.01 9.66 6.08
N GLN A 13 -20.69 9.02 5.13
CA GLN A 13 -20.37 9.15 3.71
C GLN A 13 -20.55 10.58 3.20
N THR A 14 -21.68 11.22 3.48
CA THR A 14 -21.93 12.61 3.08
C THR A 14 -20.92 13.53 3.74
N PHE A 15 -20.60 13.34 5.02
CA PHE A 15 -19.58 14.11 5.70
C PHE A 15 -18.19 13.93 5.07
N VAL A 16 -17.77 12.70 4.78
CA VAL A 16 -16.45 12.40 4.23
C VAL A 16 -16.31 12.83 2.76
N HIS A 17 -17.37 12.68 1.95
CA HIS A 17 -17.35 13.06 0.54
C HIS A 17 -17.55 14.56 0.31
N ASP A 18 -18.45 15.21 1.06
CA ASP A 18 -18.76 16.63 0.83
C ASP A 18 -17.76 17.56 1.50
N SER A 19 -17.00 17.08 2.49
CA SER A 19 -16.12 17.97 3.26
C SER A 19 -14.92 18.50 2.47
N GLY A 20 -14.65 18.01 1.25
CA GLY A 20 -13.41 18.35 0.50
C GLY A 20 -12.13 18.04 1.29
N CYS A 21 -12.27 17.39 2.45
CA CYS A 21 -11.27 17.29 3.51
C CYS A 21 -10.52 15.95 3.42
N THR A 22 -10.88 15.11 2.45
CA THR A 22 -10.32 13.76 2.27
C THR A 22 -8.81 13.80 2.00
N LEU A 23 -8.30 14.88 1.40
CA LEU A 23 -6.86 15.10 1.20
C LEU A 23 -6.15 15.76 2.39
N VAL A 24 -6.90 16.43 3.27
CA VAL A 24 -6.32 17.18 4.40
C VAL A 24 -5.55 16.25 5.33
N MET A 25 -6.10 15.07 5.65
CA MET A 25 -5.44 14.15 6.56
C MET A 25 -4.11 13.60 6.02
N PRO A 26 -4.03 13.01 4.80
CA PRO A 26 -2.74 12.59 4.24
C PRO A 26 -1.75 13.75 4.07
N SER A 27 -2.22 14.93 3.63
CA SER A 27 -1.35 16.12 3.51
C SER A 27 -0.82 16.57 4.87
N LEU A 28 -1.63 16.51 5.92
CA LEU A 28 -1.21 16.85 7.29
C LEU A 28 -0.22 15.82 7.82
N MET A 29 -0.42 14.52 7.58
CA MET A 29 0.53 13.47 7.97
C MET A 29 1.89 13.63 7.26
N VAL A 30 1.90 13.85 5.94
CA VAL A 30 3.14 14.13 5.19
C VAL A 30 3.78 15.44 5.66
N GLY A 31 2.98 16.47 5.93
CA GLY A 31 3.45 17.72 6.50
C GLY A 31 4.12 17.52 7.87
N CYS A 32 3.51 16.73 8.75
CA CYS A 32 4.07 16.36 10.05
C CYS A 32 5.39 15.59 9.88
N SER A 33 5.45 14.57 9.02
CA SER A 33 6.69 13.82 8.73
C SER A 33 7.80 14.72 8.18
N MET A 34 7.46 15.66 7.30
CA MET A 34 8.40 16.64 6.77
C MET A 34 8.91 17.60 7.87
N VAL A 35 8.03 18.06 8.77
CA VAL A 35 8.42 18.89 9.92
C VAL A 35 9.33 18.10 10.87
N LEU A 36 9.06 16.81 11.12
CA LEU A 36 9.94 15.96 11.93
C LEU A 36 11.33 15.82 11.29
N LEU A 37 11.40 15.64 9.97
CA LEU A 37 12.65 15.57 9.23
C LEU A 37 13.43 16.90 9.29
N ILE A 38 12.76 18.03 9.08
CA ILE A 38 13.36 19.37 9.18
C ILE A 38 13.82 19.66 10.61
N TYR A 39 12.98 19.35 11.60
CA TYR A 39 13.30 19.51 13.01
C TYR A 39 14.57 18.73 13.36
N ARG A 40 14.62 17.43 13.01
CA ARG A 40 15.79 16.58 13.21
C ARG A 40 17.03 17.18 12.56
N HIS A 41 16.92 17.59 11.29
CA HIS A 41 18.04 18.20 10.56
C HIS A 41 18.52 19.53 11.19
N ALA A 42 17.63 20.27 11.86
CA ALA A 42 17.94 21.56 12.48
C ALA A 42 18.46 21.43 13.92
N THR A 43 17.99 20.44 14.69
CA THR A 43 18.32 20.31 16.12
C THR A 43 19.49 19.41 16.41
N GLU A 44 19.85 18.51 15.50
CA GLU A 44 20.89 17.54 15.78
C GLU A 44 22.28 17.95 15.33
N GLU A 45 23.25 17.53 16.13
CA GLU A 45 24.65 17.52 15.73
C GLU A 45 24.81 16.61 14.49
N LYS A 46 25.78 16.92 13.63
CA LYS A 46 25.98 16.36 12.28
C LYS A 46 26.15 14.82 12.19
N PHE A 47 25.97 14.09 13.29
CA PHE A 47 26.42 12.72 13.48
C PHE A 47 25.30 11.67 13.46
N ASP A 48 24.02 12.04 13.49
CA ASP A 48 22.90 11.07 13.51
C ASP A 48 22.25 10.86 12.13
N LEU A 49 23.10 10.55 11.14
CA LEU A 49 22.72 10.28 9.76
C LEU A 49 21.72 9.10 9.59
N PRO A 50 21.79 7.99 10.37
CA PRO A 50 20.89 6.86 10.20
C PRO A 50 19.42 7.22 10.41
N LEU A 51 19.10 7.99 11.46
CA LEU A 51 17.70 8.35 11.73
C LEU A 51 17.16 9.34 10.70
N GLY A 52 17.98 10.29 10.24
CA GLY A 52 17.60 11.20 9.15
C GLY A 52 17.29 10.45 7.85
N GLY A 53 18.11 9.46 7.50
CA GLY A 53 17.87 8.58 6.34
C GLY A 53 16.60 7.75 6.50
N PHE A 54 16.37 7.19 7.69
CA PHE A 54 15.13 6.47 8.02
C PHE A 54 13.89 7.35 7.86
N LEU A 55 13.87 8.56 8.44
CA LEU A 55 12.76 9.50 8.33
C LEU A 55 12.49 9.91 6.87
N ALA A 56 13.55 10.12 6.08
CA ALA A 56 13.42 10.40 4.66
C ALA A 56 12.81 9.23 3.88
N ASN A 57 13.20 7.98 4.20
CA ASN A 57 12.62 6.79 3.58
C ASN A 57 11.13 6.64 3.89
N ILE A 58 10.72 6.85 5.14
CA ILE A 58 9.30 6.84 5.54
C ILE A 58 8.53 7.96 4.83
N LEU A 59 9.10 9.15 4.72
CA LEU A 59 8.48 10.24 3.96
C LEU A 59 8.29 9.84 2.48
N LEU A 60 9.28 9.18 1.88
CA LEU A 60 9.18 8.71 0.49
C LEU A 60 8.15 7.59 0.32
N SER A 61 7.99 6.69 1.30
CA SER A 61 6.98 5.63 1.23
C SER A 61 5.54 6.16 1.34
N MET A 62 5.34 7.29 2.02
CA MET A 62 4.04 7.97 2.10
C MET A 62 3.61 8.62 0.76
N MET A 63 4.57 9.02 -0.08
CA MET A 63 4.29 9.79 -1.30
C MET A 63 3.40 9.04 -2.31
N PRO A 64 3.67 7.76 -2.65
CA PRO A 64 2.77 6.96 -3.48
C PRO A 64 1.35 6.89 -2.93
N LEU A 65 1.17 6.76 -1.61
CA LEU A 65 -0.15 6.65 -1.00
C LEU A 65 -0.95 7.97 -1.10
N VAL A 66 -0.27 9.12 -0.91
CA VAL A 66 -0.91 10.43 -1.12
C VAL A 66 -1.27 10.65 -2.58
N ALA A 67 -0.36 10.35 -3.51
CA ALA A 67 -0.61 10.44 -4.94
C ALA A 67 -1.77 9.55 -5.36
N LEU A 68 -1.82 8.34 -4.81
CA LEU A 68 -2.87 7.37 -5.03
C LEU A 68 -4.22 7.91 -4.55
N LYS A 69 -4.31 8.39 -3.30
CA LYS A 69 -5.55 8.97 -2.76
C LYS A 69 -6.01 10.20 -3.55
N ALA A 70 -5.09 11.08 -3.93
CA ALA A 70 -5.38 12.25 -4.76
C ALA A 70 -5.96 11.86 -6.12
N LYS A 71 -5.35 10.88 -6.78
CA LYS A 71 -5.82 10.41 -8.09
C LYS A 71 -7.13 9.66 -8.04
N ILE A 72 -7.31 8.82 -7.03
CA ILE A 72 -8.59 8.17 -6.78
C ILE A 72 -9.68 9.22 -6.59
N TRP A 73 -9.39 10.32 -5.89
CA TRP A 73 -10.36 11.40 -5.71
C TRP A 73 -10.76 12.12 -7.01
N SER A 74 -9.87 12.18 -8.01
CA SER A 74 -10.20 12.76 -9.33
C SER A 74 -10.93 11.81 -10.28
N CYS A 75 -10.86 10.48 -10.08
CA CYS A 75 -11.49 9.52 -10.98
C CYS A 75 -12.98 9.32 -10.65
N ASN A 76 -13.85 9.25 -11.66
CA ASN A 76 -15.27 8.92 -11.47
C ASN A 76 -15.52 7.42 -11.26
N ASP A 77 -14.75 6.56 -11.93
CA ASP A 77 -14.80 5.10 -11.77
C ASP A 77 -13.52 4.56 -11.11
N ARG A 78 -13.56 4.51 -9.78
CA ARG A 78 -12.39 4.24 -8.95
C ARG A 78 -12.18 2.76 -8.67
N VAL A 79 -13.27 1.99 -8.63
CA VAL A 79 -13.27 0.65 -8.02
C VAL A 79 -12.93 -0.43 -9.04
N SER A 80 -13.26 -0.22 -10.32
CA SER A 80 -12.96 -1.17 -11.40
C SER A 80 -11.46 -1.34 -11.66
N LEU A 81 -10.65 -0.32 -11.39
CA LEU A 81 -9.20 -0.31 -11.65
C LEU A 81 -8.36 -0.95 -10.55
N VAL A 82 -8.94 -1.07 -9.35
CA VAL A 82 -8.22 -1.51 -8.16
C VAL A 82 -7.69 -2.94 -8.32
N PRO A 83 -8.50 -3.96 -8.68
CA PRO A 83 -8.05 -5.36 -8.66
C PRO A 83 -6.81 -5.63 -9.52
N LEU A 84 -6.74 -5.00 -10.71
CA LEU A 84 -5.59 -5.12 -11.62
C LEU A 84 -4.31 -4.56 -11.01
N ALA A 85 -4.44 -3.51 -10.22
CA ALA A 85 -3.32 -2.86 -9.56
C ALA A 85 -2.90 -3.61 -8.29
N LEU A 86 -3.85 -4.25 -7.58
CA LEU A 86 -3.58 -5.00 -6.35
C LEU A 86 -2.63 -6.18 -6.57
N VAL A 87 -2.77 -6.91 -7.69
CA VAL A 87 -1.88 -8.03 -8.02
C VAL A 87 -0.42 -7.58 -8.06
N LYS A 88 -0.15 -6.42 -8.68
CA LYS A 88 1.20 -5.88 -8.81
C LYS A 88 1.79 -5.49 -7.45
N THR A 89 0.99 -4.82 -6.60
CA THR A 89 1.44 -4.51 -5.24
C THR A 89 1.65 -5.75 -4.39
N LEU A 90 0.84 -6.80 -4.56
CA LEU A 90 1.04 -8.07 -3.88
C LEU A 90 2.32 -8.78 -4.33
N LEU A 91 2.67 -8.70 -5.62
CA LEU A 91 3.96 -9.17 -6.14
C LEU A 91 5.15 -8.37 -5.58
N MET A 92 4.98 -7.05 -5.38
CA MET A 92 5.98 -6.22 -4.71
C MET A 92 6.19 -6.67 -3.26
N HIS A 93 5.13 -6.90 -2.48
CA HIS A 93 5.23 -7.37 -1.09
C HIS A 93 5.77 -8.80 -0.98
N LEU A 94 5.45 -9.67 -1.95
CA LEU A 94 6.06 -10.99 -2.05
C LEU A 94 7.57 -10.87 -2.25
N THR A 95 8.00 -10.00 -3.17
CA THR A 95 9.42 -9.75 -3.42
C THR A 95 10.10 -9.15 -2.19
N LEU A 96 9.47 -8.16 -1.55
CA LEU A 96 9.92 -7.57 -0.30
C LEU A 96 10.21 -8.65 0.75
N GLY A 97 9.23 -9.53 1.01
CA GLY A 97 9.38 -10.64 1.97
C GLY A 97 10.53 -11.58 1.60
N ILE A 98 10.68 -11.94 0.32
CA ILE A 98 11.77 -12.80 -0.16
C ILE A 98 13.13 -12.13 0.06
N VAL A 99 13.26 -10.84 -0.25
CA VAL A 99 14.53 -10.11 -0.10
C VAL A 99 14.88 -9.92 1.39
N ARG A 100 13.90 -9.59 2.24
CA ARG A 100 14.09 -9.50 3.71
C ARG A 100 14.52 -10.84 4.30
N LEU A 101 13.80 -11.91 3.97
CA LEU A 101 14.12 -13.26 4.43
C LEU A 101 15.52 -13.68 3.98
N SER A 102 15.89 -13.36 2.73
CA SER A 102 17.24 -13.63 2.21
C SER A 102 18.31 -12.89 3.01
N SER A 103 18.10 -11.61 3.31
CA SER A 103 19.04 -10.83 4.14
C SER A 103 19.19 -11.44 5.54
N GLN A 104 18.09 -11.85 6.20
CA GLN A 104 18.12 -12.50 7.52
C GLN A 104 18.89 -13.82 7.52
N VAL A 105 18.67 -14.66 6.50
CA VAL A 105 19.39 -15.93 6.35
C VAL A 105 20.89 -15.68 6.17
N MET A 106 21.27 -14.64 5.43
CA MET A 106 22.67 -14.27 5.22
C MET A 106 23.32 -13.67 6.49
N GLN A 107 22.55 -13.10 7.40
CA GLN A 107 23.01 -12.64 8.72
C GLN A 107 23.15 -13.77 9.76
N GLY A 108 22.81 -15.01 9.40
CA GLY A 108 22.83 -16.12 10.34
C GLY A 108 21.66 -16.15 11.32
N GLY A 109 20.56 -15.43 11.03
CA GLY A 109 19.32 -15.49 11.80
C GLY A 109 19.29 -14.67 13.09
N ASP A 110 20.16 -13.68 13.24
CA ASP A 110 20.28 -12.88 14.46
C ASP A 110 19.14 -11.85 14.66
N LEU A 111 18.40 -11.52 13.58
CA LEU A 111 17.28 -10.56 13.53
C LEU A 111 16.00 -10.98 14.31
N GLY A 112 16.09 -12.00 15.16
CA GLY A 112 14.99 -12.44 16.01
C GLY A 112 14.07 -13.46 15.34
N ARG A 113 13.77 -14.54 16.07
CA ARG A 113 12.92 -15.64 15.60
C ARG A 113 11.50 -15.19 15.22
N GLN A 114 11.00 -14.13 15.85
CA GLN A 114 9.64 -13.63 15.60
C GLN A 114 9.52 -12.97 14.23
N GLN A 115 10.46 -12.08 13.89
CA GLN A 115 10.51 -11.42 12.58
C GLN A 115 10.61 -12.44 11.44
N PHE A 116 11.50 -13.43 11.60
CA PHE A 116 11.67 -14.51 10.61
C PHE A 116 10.37 -15.30 10.37
N LEU A 117 9.65 -15.64 11.44
CA LEU A 117 8.36 -16.35 11.32
C LEU A 117 7.29 -15.47 10.67
N PHE A 118 7.29 -14.18 10.99
CA PHE A 118 6.38 -13.21 10.39
C PHE A 118 6.63 -13.09 8.88
N ASP A 119 7.88 -12.91 8.44
CA ASP A 119 8.23 -12.80 7.03
C ASP A 119 7.85 -14.06 6.23
N ILE A 120 8.02 -15.25 6.81
CA ILE A 120 7.50 -16.50 6.21
C ILE A 120 5.98 -16.45 6.09
N GLY A 121 5.27 -16.00 7.13
CA GLY A 121 3.82 -15.84 7.13
C GLY A 121 3.35 -14.87 6.04
N VAL A 122 4.04 -13.74 5.85
CA VAL A 122 3.76 -12.75 4.82
C VAL A 122 3.94 -13.34 3.42
N ILE A 123 5.05 -14.05 3.18
CA ILE A 123 5.30 -14.73 1.89
C ILE A 123 4.20 -15.74 1.61
N VAL A 124 3.89 -16.62 2.56
CA VAL A 124 2.84 -17.65 2.39
C VAL A 124 1.47 -17.00 2.15
N GLY A 125 1.13 -15.95 2.90
CA GLY A 125 -0.10 -15.18 2.74
C GLY A 125 -0.21 -14.53 1.36
N ALA A 126 0.87 -13.90 0.88
CA ALA A 126 0.91 -13.28 -0.43
C ALA A 126 0.77 -14.31 -1.56
N LEU A 127 1.48 -15.45 -1.48
CA LEU A 127 1.37 -16.55 -2.43
C LEU A 127 -0.06 -17.14 -2.45
N ALA A 128 -0.66 -17.31 -1.27
CA ALA A 128 -2.03 -17.82 -1.15
C ALA A 128 -3.05 -16.87 -1.77
N LEU A 129 -2.96 -15.57 -1.48
CA LEU A 129 -3.83 -14.56 -2.08
C LEU A 129 -3.66 -14.51 -3.61
N LEU A 130 -2.41 -14.45 -4.10
CA LEU A 130 -2.13 -14.46 -5.54
C LEU A 130 -2.77 -15.66 -6.23
N LYS A 131 -2.55 -16.87 -5.69
CA LYS A 131 -3.03 -18.11 -6.32
C LYS A 131 -4.54 -18.30 -6.22
N TYR A 132 -5.11 -18.14 -5.01
CA TYR A 132 -6.49 -18.56 -4.72
C TYR A 132 -7.51 -17.44 -4.91
N GLU A 133 -7.15 -16.18 -4.65
CA GLU A 133 -8.08 -15.06 -4.76
C GLU A 133 -7.93 -14.31 -6.08
N PHE A 134 -6.70 -14.13 -6.57
CA PHE A 134 -6.43 -13.41 -7.82
C PHE A 134 -6.26 -14.32 -9.03
N GLY A 135 -6.28 -15.65 -8.85
CA GLY A 135 -6.09 -16.61 -9.94
C GLY A 135 -4.75 -16.46 -10.67
N PHE A 136 -3.74 -15.89 -10.00
CA PHE A 136 -2.46 -15.58 -10.61
C PHE A 136 -1.69 -16.89 -10.90
N PRO A 137 -1.28 -17.13 -12.16
CA PRO A 137 -0.47 -18.30 -12.50
C PRO A 137 0.91 -18.21 -11.84
N MET A 138 1.20 -19.16 -10.95
CA MET A 138 2.46 -19.25 -10.21
C MET A 138 3.61 -19.80 -11.07
N THR A 139 3.81 -19.23 -12.26
CA THR A 139 4.92 -19.57 -13.16
C THR A 139 5.92 -18.42 -13.20
N VAL A 140 7.19 -18.74 -13.43
CA VAL A 140 8.25 -17.73 -13.53
C VAL A 140 7.99 -16.80 -14.72
N ASP A 141 7.46 -17.32 -15.82
CA ASP A 141 7.11 -16.53 -17.00
C ASP A 141 6.06 -15.46 -16.68
N SER A 142 5.05 -15.81 -15.89
CA SER A 142 4.03 -14.85 -15.47
C SER A 142 4.61 -13.75 -14.58
N PHE A 143 5.57 -14.06 -13.72
CA PHE A 143 6.30 -13.03 -12.97
C PHE A 143 7.12 -12.12 -13.90
N LEU A 144 7.83 -12.70 -14.87
CA LEU A 144 8.67 -11.95 -15.81
C LEU A 144 7.88 -11.07 -16.79
N GLN A 145 6.61 -11.41 -17.06
CA GLN A 145 5.70 -10.59 -17.85
C GLN A 145 5.36 -9.25 -17.18
N HIS A 146 5.46 -9.16 -15.85
CA HIS A 146 5.27 -7.90 -15.11
C HIS A 146 6.53 -7.02 -15.15
N THR A 147 6.78 -6.45 -16.33
CA THR A 147 7.97 -5.63 -16.59
C THR A 147 8.07 -4.41 -15.69
N ASP A 148 6.95 -3.84 -15.27
CA ASP A 148 6.89 -2.69 -14.36
C ASP A 148 7.35 -3.04 -12.94
N VAL A 149 6.82 -4.14 -12.38
CA VAL A 149 7.24 -4.70 -11.08
C VAL A 149 8.73 -5.03 -11.11
N ARG A 150 9.17 -5.77 -12.14
CA ARG A 150 10.59 -6.13 -12.31
C ARG A 150 11.50 -4.91 -12.39
N ASN A 151 11.13 -3.91 -13.17
CA ASN A 151 11.95 -2.71 -13.33
C ASN A 151 12.07 -1.93 -12.01
N MET A 152 11.00 -1.85 -11.21
CA MET A 152 11.05 -1.23 -9.88
C MET A 152 11.96 -1.98 -8.92
N ILE A 153 11.90 -3.30 -8.90
CA ILE A 153 12.79 -4.14 -8.09
C ILE A 153 14.25 -3.92 -8.50
N VAL A 154 14.55 -3.97 -9.81
CA VAL A 154 15.92 -3.72 -10.31
C VAL A 154 16.41 -2.32 -9.94
N MET A 155 15.57 -1.29 -10.06
CA MET A 155 15.92 0.06 -9.64
C MET A 155 16.20 0.14 -8.14
N ALA A 156 15.41 -0.54 -7.30
CA ALA A 156 15.64 -0.61 -5.86
C ALA A 156 16.99 -1.27 -5.52
N PHE A 157 17.36 -2.36 -6.20
CA PHE A 157 18.68 -2.99 -6.03
C PHE A 157 19.84 -2.12 -6.50
N ILE A 158 19.69 -1.43 -7.64
CA ILE A 158 20.70 -0.49 -8.14
C ILE A 158 20.87 0.66 -7.15
N ALA A 159 19.77 1.25 -6.68
CA ALA A 159 19.79 2.33 -5.70
C ALA A 159 20.45 1.86 -4.39
N ALA A 160 20.07 0.68 -3.87
CA ALA A 160 20.67 0.13 -2.65
C ALA A 160 22.17 -0.10 -2.81
N THR A 161 22.59 -0.69 -3.94
CA THR A 161 24.01 -0.90 -4.23
C THR A 161 24.76 0.43 -4.31
N ALA A 162 24.18 1.44 -4.96
CA ALA A 162 24.80 2.76 -5.06
C ALA A 162 24.88 3.46 -3.70
N THR A 163 23.83 3.38 -2.87
CA THR A 163 23.81 3.93 -1.51
C THR A 163 24.86 3.27 -0.63
N GLU A 164 24.91 1.93 -0.57
CA GLU A 164 25.90 1.21 0.22
C GLU A 164 27.33 1.45 -0.29
N ALA A 165 27.52 1.46 -1.61
CA ALA A 165 28.83 1.77 -2.20
C ALA A 165 29.27 3.21 -1.89
N PHE A 166 28.34 4.17 -1.86
CA PHE A 166 28.63 5.54 -1.46
C PHE A 166 29.05 5.62 0.01
N PHE A 167 28.41 4.89 0.91
CA PHE A 167 28.82 4.85 2.32
C PHE A 167 30.19 4.18 2.52
N VAL A 168 30.52 3.15 1.74
CA VAL A 168 31.80 2.43 1.84
C VAL A 168 32.97 3.18 1.18
N TYR A 169 32.75 3.74 -0.02
CA TYR A 169 33.80 4.34 -0.85
C TYR A 169 33.76 5.88 -0.90
N GLY A 170 32.75 6.49 -0.29
CA GLY A 170 32.56 7.94 -0.28
C GLY A 170 33.69 8.67 0.44
N PRO A 171 33.92 9.96 0.11
CA PRO A 171 34.94 10.76 0.79
C PRO A 171 34.65 10.82 2.29
N SER A 172 35.67 10.60 3.12
CA SER A 172 35.56 10.67 4.59
C SER A 172 35.04 12.01 5.11
N ALA A 173 35.13 13.07 4.31
CA ALA A 173 34.51 14.37 4.61
C ALA A 173 32.99 14.32 4.79
N TYR A 174 32.31 13.33 4.22
CA TYR A 174 30.87 13.10 4.37
C TYR A 174 30.55 12.05 5.44
N SER A 175 31.51 11.21 5.80
CA SER A 175 31.38 10.22 6.87
C SER A 175 31.75 10.89 8.19
N ALA A 176 30.76 11.50 8.84
CA ALA A 176 30.97 12.34 10.01
C ALA A 176 31.61 11.63 11.22
N ASP A 177 31.63 10.29 11.25
CA ASP A 177 32.27 9.51 12.31
C ASP A 177 33.05 8.30 11.77
N GLU A 178 34.39 8.39 11.75
CA GLU A 178 35.28 7.27 11.38
C GLU A 178 35.12 6.04 12.29
N ARG A 179 34.50 6.18 13.47
CA ARG A 179 34.27 5.08 14.41
C ARG A 179 32.99 4.28 14.14
N LEU A 180 32.01 4.87 13.46
CA LEU A 180 30.74 4.23 13.10
C LEU A 180 30.72 3.70 11.66
N VAL A 181 31.69 4.10 10.82
CA VAL A 181 31.90 3.44 9.52
C VAL A 181 32.48 2.06 9.79
N ASP A 182 31.57 1.13 10.01
CA ASP A 182 31.87 -0.27 10.06
C ASP A 182 32.55 -0.67 8.75
N LYS A 183 33.87 -0.84 8.79
CA LYS A 183 34.72 -1.15 7.62
C LYS A 183 34.47 -2.55 7.08
N GLU A 184 33.49 -3.27 7.62
CA GLU A 184 32.81 -4.34 6.91
C GLU A 184 32.31 -3.78 5.59
N GLY A 185 33.10 -4.01 4.53
CA GLY A 185 32.93 -3.38 3.23
C GLY A 185 31.59 -3.69 2.57
N LEU A 186 31.55 -3.66 1.24
CA LEU A 186 30.29 -3.89 0.53
C LEU A 186 29.84 -5.36 0.66
N THR A 187 29.04 -5.66 1.68
CA THR A 187 28.50 -7.00 1.92
C THR A 187 27.15 -7.16 1.22
N PRO A 188 26.88 -8.32 0.59
CA PRO A 188 25.58 -8.56 -0.03
C PRO A 188 24.41 -8.43 0.95
N THR A 189 24.63 -8.77 2.21
CA THR A 189 23.65 -8.65 3.29
C THR A 189 23.14 -7.21 3.47
N LYS A 190 24.05 -6.22 3.53
CA LYS A 190 23.69 -4.79 3.61
C LYS A 190 22.91 -4.36 2.37
N ILE A 191 23.36 -4.77 1.17
CA ILE A 191 22.65 -4.48 -0.09
C ILE A 191 21.23 -5.05 -0.08
N PHE A 192 21.04 -6.31 0.31
CA PHE A 192 19.70 -6.93 0.33
C PHE A 192 18.79 -6.27 1.37
N PHE A 193 19.32 -5.92 2.54
CA PHE A 193 18.57 -5.20 3.56
C PHE A 193 18.11 -3.84 3.03
N THR A 194 19.03 -3.03 2.51
CA THR A 194 18.72 -1.70 1.95
C THR A 194 17.81 -1.79 0.72
N ALA A 195 18.02 -2.79 -0.14
CA ALA A 195 17.15 -3.04 -1.29
C ALA A 195 15.72 -3.39 -0.85
N SER A 196 15.56 -4.17 0.22
CA SER A 196 14.24 -4.49 0.76
C SER A 196 13.50 -3.23 1.21
N ASN A 197 14.16 -2.32 1.93
CA ASN A 197 13.58 -1.04 2.33
C ASN A 197 13.17 -0.20 1.11
N TYR A 198 14.00 -0.18 0.06
CA TYR A 198 13.65 0.54 -1.18
C TYR A 198 12.52 -0.12 -1.97
N VAL A 199 12.42 -1.45 -1.96
CA VAL A 199 11.28 -2.18 -2.54
C VAL A 199 9.98 -1.83 -1.81
N ASP A 200 10.02 -1.70 -0.48
CA ASP A 200 8.87 -1.27 0.33
C ASP A 200 8.42 0.15 -0.04
N ILE A 201 9.36 1.11 -0.12
CA ILE A 201 9.07 2.50 -0.54
C ILE A 201 8.31 2.54 -1.87
N VAL A 202 8.67 1.68 -2.82
CA VAL A 202 8.06 1.65 -4.17
C VAL A 202 6.95 0.62 -4.31
N ALA A 203 6.53 -0.07 -3.25
CA ALA A 203 5.58 -1.18 -3.33
C ALA A 203 4.18 -0.78 -3.84
N PHE A 204 3.76 0.46 -3.58
CA PHE A 204 2.50 1.03 -4.07
C PHE A 204 2.63 1.76 -5.41
N MET A 205 3.85 1.98 -5.91
CA MET A 205 4.07 2.71 -7.15
C MET A 205 3.48 2.04 -8.41
N PRO A 206 3.42 0.70 -8.54
CA PRO A 206 2.74 0.06 -9.68
C PRO A 206 1.26 0.46 -9.77
N VAL A 207 0.59 0.64 -8.63
CA VAL A 207 -0.81 1.05 -8.59
C VAL A 207 -0.97 2.48 -9.05
N VAL A 208 -0.13 3.38 -8.52
CA VAL A 208 -0.09 4.78 -8.92
C VAL A 208 0.08 4.88 -10.43
N ARG A 209 1.12 4.24 -10.99
CA ARG A 209 1.38 4.23 -12.42
C ARG A 209 0.19 3.71 -13.22
N LYS A 210 -0.42 2.60 -12.79
CA LYS A 210 -1.53 2.01 -13.54
C LYS A 210 -2.75 2.93 -13.59
N LEU A 211 -3.03 3.66 -12.51
CA LEU A 211 -4.09 4.67 -12.51
C LEU A 211 -3.81 5.82 -13.48
N TYR A 212 -2.57 6.32 -13.49
CA TYR A 212 -2.17 7.36 -14.46
C TYR A 212 -2.28 6.87 -15.92
N GLU A 213 -1.85 5.63 -16.20
CA GLU A 213 -1.99 5.05 -17.54
C GLU A 213 -3.45 4.94 -17.97
N VAL A 214 -4.32 4.53 -17.05
CA VAL A 214 -5.74 4.38 -17.36
C VAL A 214 -6.40 5.74 -17.58
N GLU A 215 -6.16 6.71 -16.71
CA GLU A 215 -6.66 8.08 -16.88
C GLU A 215 -6.30 8.68 -18.24
N ASN A 216 -5.05 8.49 -18.68
CA ASN A 216 -4.61 8.97 -19.99
C ASN A 216 -5.21 8.19 -21.17
N SER A 217 -5.73 6.99 -20.94
CA SER A 217 -6.39 6.15 -21.97
C SER A 217 -7.91 6.30 -22.00
N LEU A 218 -8.49 6.98 -21.00
CA LEU A 218 -9.94 7.04 -20.77
C LEU A 218 -10.67 8.11 -21.59
N ASP A 219 -10.00 8.81 -22.52
CA ASP A 219 -10.70 9.67 -23.49
C ASP A 219 -11.76 8.90 -24.31
N ASP A 220 -11.71 7.57 -24.36
CA ASP A 220 -12.63 6.71 -25.12
C ASP A 220 -13.41 5.63 -24.31
N TYR A 221 -13.24 5.53 -22.98
CA TYR A 221 -13.85 4.44 -22.20
C TYR A 221 -14.76 4.95 -21.08
N SER A 222 -16.07 4.95 -21.34
CA SER A 222 -17.09 5.06 -20.29
C SER A 222 -17.22 3.72 -19.56
N ILE A 223 -16.26 3.42 -18.67
CA ILE A 223 -16.41 2.31 -17.73
C ILE A 223 -17.46 2.74 -16.69
N GLY A 224 -18.73 2.53 -17.02
CA GLY A 224 -19.81 2.50 -16.05
C GLY A 224 -20.08 1.05 -15.73
N THR A 225 -19.41 0.47 -14.73
CA THR A 225 -19.63 -0.95 -14.44
C THR A 225 -19.74 -1.27 -12.96
N VAL A 226 -20.78 -2.04 -12.69
CA VAL A 226 -21.04 -2.73 -11.44
C VAL A 226 -19.81 -3.58 -11.09
N VAL A 227 -19.20 -3.31 -9.94
CA VAL A 227 -18.05 -4.08 -9.44
C VAL A 227 -18.53 -5.49 -9.11
N SER A 228 -17.87 -6.51 -9.67
CA SER A 228 -18.20 -7.90 -9.36
C SER A 228 -18.01 -8.19 -7.87
N SER A 229 -18.84 -9.08 -7.32
CA SER A 229 -18.72 -9.52 -5.91
C SER A 229 -17.36 -10.16 -5.61
N GLU A 230 -16.75 -10.77 -6.62
CA GLU A 230 -15.38 -11.31 -6.56
C GLU A 230 -14.34 -10.21 -6.38
N ALA A 231 -14.39 -9.14 -7.19
CA ALA A 231 -13.49 -8.00 -7.04
C ALA A 231 -13.63 -7.35 -5.66
N GLN A 232 -14.85 -7.22 -5.15
CA GLN A 232 -15.09 -6.72 -3.78
C GLN A 232 -14.46 -7.60 -2.70
N ARG A 233 -14.47 -8.93 -2.88
CA ARG A 233 -13.80 -9.86 -1.97
C ARG A 233 -12.27 -9.73 -2.08
N GLN A 234 -11.72 -9.68 -3.29
CA GLN A 234 -10.28 -9.50 -3.53
C GLN A 234 -9.74 -8.24 -2.85
N VAL A 235 -10.43 -7.11 -3.02
CA VAL A 235 -10.06 -5.83 -2.40
C VAL A 235 -10.05 -5.94 -0.87
N ARG A 236 -11.09 -6.54 -0.27
CA ARG A 236 -11.17 -6.72 1.19
C ARG A 236 -10.02 -7.56 1.73
N LEU A 237 -9.73 -8.70 1.11
CA LEU A 237 -8.67 -9.59 1.56
C LEU A 237 -7.28 -8.98 1.36
N PHE A 238 -7.06 -8.27 0.26
CA PHE A 238 -5.83 -7.53 0.02
C PHE A 238 -5.58 -6.47 1.09
N PHE A 239 -6.56 -5.61 1.37
CA PHE A 239 -6.38 -4.55 2.37
C PHE A 239 -6.25 -5.08 3.78
N LEU A 240 -6.91 -6.21 4.10
CA LEU A 240 -6.68 -6.91 5.37
C LEU A 240 -5.24 -7.42 5.48
N PHE A 241 -4.70 -8.01 4.41
CA PHE A 241 -3.31 -8.45 4.34
C PHE A 241 -2.34 -7.27 4.53
N VAL A 242 -2.51 -6.20 3.76
CA VAL A 242 -1.65 -5.01 3.83
C VAL A 242 -1.73 -4.34 5.22
N ALA A 243 -2.93 -4.17 5.78
CA ALA A 243 -3.09 -3.61 7.11
C ALA A 243 -2.43 -4.49 8.19
N SER A 244 -2.50 -5.82 8.06
CA SER A 244 -1.82 -6.74 8.99
C SER A 244 -0.31 -6.68 8.82
N PHE A 245 0.19 -6.57 7.58
CA PHE A 245 1.60 -6.41 7.27
C PHE A 245 2.19 -5.16 7.93
N TYR A 246 1.59 -3.99 7.68
CA TYR A 246 2.07 -2.73 8.24
C TYR A 246 1.73 -2.56 9.73
N ALA A 247 0.72 -3.24 10.27
CA ALA A 247 0.51 -3.27 11.72
C ALA A 247 1.70 -3.92 12.43
N TRP A 248 2.30 -4.95 11.82
CA TRP A 248 3.53 -5.52 12.34
C TRP A 248 4.71 -4.54 12.17
N ASP A 249 4.97 -4.11 10.94
CA ASP A 249 6.16 -3.31 10.60
C ASP A 249 6.18 -1.90 11.19
N ASP A 250 5.04 -1.23 11.34
CA ASP A 250 4.97 0.16 11.79
C ASP A 250 4.50 0.31 13.25
N VAL A 251 3.96 -0.74 13.86
CA VAL A 251 3.46 -0.66 15.24
C VAL A 251 4.15 -1.67 16.12
N ILE A 252 4.04 -2.95 15.83
CA ILE A 252 4.55 -4.00 16.72
C ILE A 252 6.07 -3.96 16.76
N ASP A 253 6.74 -4.03 15.62
CA ASP A 253 8.21 -4.08 15.54
C ASP A 253 8.88 -2.82 16.13
N PRO A 254 8.44 -1.58 15.78
CA PRO A 254 9.00 -0.36 16.38
C PRO A 254 8.74 -0.26 17.88
N VAL A 255 7.58 -0.71 18.38
CA VAL A 255 7.30 -0.74 19.83
C VAL A 255 8.18 -1.76 20.55
N MET A 256 8.64 -2.80 19.87
CA MET A 256 9.54 -3.79 20.48
C MET A 256 11.01 -3.36 20.43
N HIS A 257 11.43 -2.60 19.41
CA HIS A 257 12.85 -2.33 19.14
C HIS A 257 13.26 -0.84 19.18
N LEU A 258 12.33 0.10 19.09
CA LEU A 258 12.60 1.54 18.90
C LEU A 258 11.97 2.42 19.99
N LEU A 259 11.67 1.88 21.17
CA LEU A 259 11.08 2.67 22.28
C LEU A 259 11.95 3.86 22.73
N ASP A 260 13.27 3.74 22.55
CA ASP A 260 14.22 4.79 22.89
C ASP A 260 14.30 5.90 21.82
N GLU A 261 13.68 5.69 20.64
CA GLU A 261 13.70 6.61 19.50
C GLU A 261 12.28 7.14 19.18
N PRO A 262 11.76 8.09 19.98
CA PRO A 262 10.38 8.55 19.85
C PRO A 262 10.07 9.18 18.49
N LEU A 263 11.05 9.81 17.84
CA LEU A 263 10.88 10.37 16.50
C LEU A 263 10.67 9.28 15.44
N ALA A 264 11.41 8.17 15.54
CA ALA A 264 11.23 7.03 14.64
C ALA A 264 9.84 6.41 14.82
N MET A 265 9.42 6.21 16.08
CA MET A 265 8.07 5.71 16.40
C MET A 265 6.96 6.61 15.87
N MET A 266 7.11 7.94 16.00
CA MET A 266 6.11 8.88 15.48
C MET A 266 6.00 8.82 13.95
N ALA A 267 7.12 8.65 13.24
CA ALA A 267 7.12 8.52 11.79
C ALA A 267 6.44 7.22 11.34
N HIS A 268 6.73 6.09 11.99
CA HIS A 268 6.03 4.82 11.75
C HIS A 268 4.53 4.93 12.04
N ALA A 269 4.15 5.53 13.18
CA ALA A 269 2.75 5.74 13.51
C ALA A 269 2.02 6.59 12.46
N ALA A 270 2.66 7.66 11.96
CA ALA A 270 2.11 8.47 10.88
C ALA A 270 1.96 7.66 9.58
N HIS A 271 2.94 6.79 9.26
CA HIS A 271 2.91 5.93 8.08
C HIS A 271 1.72 4.96 8.15
N PHE A 272 1.59 4.26 9.27
CA PHE A 272 0.50 3.32 9.51
C PHE A 272 -0.87 3.99 9.48
N MET A 273 -1.01 5.17 10.10
CA MET A 273 -2.28 5.90 10.10
C MET A 273 -2.70 6.34 8.70
N LEU A 274 -1.76 6.77 7.87
CA LEU A 274 -2.02 7.11 6.47
C LEU A 274 -2.46 5.87 5.68
N LEU A 275 -1.82 4.72 5.92
CA LEU A 275 -2.19 3.46 5.30
C LEU A 275 -3.57 2.96 5.76
N LEU A 276 -3.92 3.11 7.03
CA LEU A 276 -5.24 2.76 7.56
C LEU A 276 -6.34 3.65 6.99
N ASP A 277 -6.09 4.97 6.88
CA ASP A 277 -7.00 5.91 6.22
C ASP A 277 -7.21 5.52 4.75
N PHE A 278 -6.13 5.16 4.06
CA PHE A 278 -6.16 4.67 2.69
C PHE A 278 -6.94 3.35 2.55
N ALA A 279 -6.66 2.36 3.39
CA ALA A 279 -7.34 1.07 3.39
C ALA A 279 -8.82 1.19 3.77
N GLY A 280 -9.11 1.99 4.80
CA GLY A 280 -10.47 2.27 5.27
C GLY A 280 -11.33 2.91 4.20
N PHE A 281 -10.76 3.86 3.44
CA PHE A 281 -11.44 4.47 2.29
C PHE A 281 -11.91 3.40 1.28
N PHE A 282 -11.04 2.47 0.91
CA PHE A 282 -11.38 1.41 -0.05
C PHE A 282 -12.37 0.38 0.50
N LEU A 283 -12.16 -0.06 1.73
CA LEU A 283 -13.06 -1.02 2.39
C LEU A 283 -14.48 -0.46 2.51
N PHE A 284 -14.59 0.82 2.85
CA PHE A 284 -15.88 1.52 2.93
C PHE A 284 -16.55 1.63 1.55
N GLN A 285 -15.80 2.02 0.52
CA GLN A 285 -16.33 2.16 -0.83
C GLN A 285 -16.84 0.81 -1.39
N VAL A 286 -16.09 -0.26 -1.14
CA VAL A 286 -16.49 -1.62 -1.53
C VAL A 286 -17.73 -2.08 -0.76
N GLY A 287 -17.79 -1.82 0.55
CA GLY A 287 -18.93 -2.21 1.39
C GLY A 287 -20.27 -1.57 0.99
N ASN A 288 -20.25 -0.30 0.59
CA ASN A 288 -21.47 0.43 0.22
C ASN A 288 -22.00 0.06 -1.17
N THR A 289 -21.17 -0.49 -2.06
CA THR A 289 -21.62 -0.89 -3.40
C THR A 289 -22.56 -2.11 -3.32
N SER A 290 -22.35 -3.00 -2.35
CA SER A 290 -23.17 -4.21 -2.18
C SER A 290 -24.61 -3.90 -1.73
N SER A 291 -24.83 -2.83 -0.95
CA SER A 291 -26.17 -2.46 -0.47
C SER A 291 -27.08 -1.96 -1.59
N ASN A 292 -26.54 -1.20 -2.55
CA ASN A 292 -27.34 -0.63 -3.65
C ASN A 292 -27.75 -1.68 -4.71
N SER A 293 -26.87 -2.65 -4.99
CA SER A 293 -27.18 -3.73 -5.95
C SER A 293 -28.37 -4.59 -5.48
N SER A 294 -28.50 -4.81 -4.17
CA SER A 294 -29.59 -5.59 -3.58
C SER A 294 -30.97 -4.93 -3.71
N TYR A 295 -31.02 -3.60 -3.87
CA TYR A 295 -32.27 -2.86 -4.08
C TYR A 295 -32.71 -2.86 -5.54
N ILE A 296 -31.77 -2.68 -6.48
CA ILE A 296 -32.08 -2.67 -7.92
C ILE A 296 -32.54 -4.05 -8.40
N ASP A 297 -31.92 -5.13 -7.91
CA ASP A 297 -32.29 -6.49 -8.30
C ASP A 297 -33.69 -6.90 -7.78
N LYS A 298 -34.12 -6.35 -6.64
CA LYS A 298 -35.48 -6.53 -6.12
C LYS A 298 -36.53 -5.68 -6.86
N GLY A 299 -36.17 -4.47 -7.28
CA GLY A 299 -37.05 -3.60 -8.07
C GLY A 299 -37.31 -4.14 -9.48
N ASN A 300 -36.25 -4.51 -10.21
CA ASN A 300 -36.38 -5.02 -11.57
C ASN A 300 -37.02 -6.42 -11.63
N ARG A 301 -36.82 -7.30 -10.62
CA ARG A 301 -37.56 -8.57 -10.59
C ARG A 301 -39.07 -8.40 -10.41
N GLY A 302 -39.50 -7.35 -9.71
CA GLY A 302 -40.92 -7.02 -9.55
C GLY A 302 -41.56 -6.48 -10.82
N GLU A 303 -40.89 -5.54 -11.51
CA GLU A 303 -41.42 -4.94 -12.75
C GLU A 303 -41.38 -5.89 -13.95
N VAL A 304 -40.35 -6.75 -14.09
CA VAL A 304 -40.28 -7.72 -15.19
C VAL A 304 -41.25 -8.88 -14.99
N MET A 305 -41.57 -9.27 -13.75
CA MET A 305 -42.66 -10.24 -13.51
C MET A 305 -44.04 -9.65 -13.78
N GLY A 306 -44.28 -8.37 -13.45
CA GLY A 306 -45.56 -7.71 -13.74
C GLY A 306 -45.88 -7.60 -15.22
N LEU A 307 -44.88 -7.34 -16.07
CA LEU A 307 -45.05 -7.25 -17.53
C LEU A 307 -45.26 -8.60 -18.24
N LEU A 308 -44.97 -9.73 -17.57
CA LEU A 308 -45.20 -11.06 -18.11
C LEU A 308 -46.56 -11.66 -17.69
N GLU A 309 -47.17 -11.16 -16.61
CA GLU A 309 -48.53 -11.55 -16.20
C GLU A 309 -49.62 -10.78 -16.96
N GLU A 310 -49.34 -9.58 -17.47
CA GLU A 310 -50.34 -8.73 -18.15
C GLU A 310 -50.69 -9.17 -19.59
N GLY A 311 -50.11 -10.27 -20.09
CA GLY A 311 -50.32 -10.78 -21.46
C GLY A 311 -51.09 -12.11 -21.57
N ALA A 312 -51.57 -12.69 -20.47
CA ALA A 312 -52.10 -14.06 -20.47
C ALA A 312 -53.65 -14.18 -20.52
N ASP A 313 -54.40 -13.09 -20.40
CA ASP A 313 -55.88 -13.14 -20.33
C ASP A 313 -56.55 -12.29 -21.42
N GLN A 314 -56.55 -12.78 -22.67
CA GLN A 314 -57.46 -12.27 -23.72
C GLN A 314 -57.63 -13.32 -24.83
N ASP A 315 -58.35 -14.40 -24.53
CA ASP A 315 -59.02 -15.27 -25.51
C ASP A 315 -60.31 -15.79 -24.84
N ASP A 316 -61.44 -15.12 -25.11
CA ASP A 316 -62.81 -15.65 -25.08
C ASP A 316 -63.79 -14.67 -25.78
#